data_AF-Q7KQ99-F1
#
_entry.id   AF-Q7KQ99-F1
#
_cell.length_a   1.000
_cell.length_b   1.000
_cell.length_c   1.000
_cell.angle_alpha   90.00
_cell.angle_beta   90.00
_cell.angle_gamma   90.00
#
_symmetry.space_group_name_H-M   'P 1'
#
loop_
_entity.id
_entity.type
_entity.pdbx_description
1 polymer ?
#
loop_
_entity_poly.entity_id
_entity_poly.type
_entity_poly.pdbx_seq_one_letter_code
_entity_poly.pdbx_strand_id
1 'polypeptide(L)'
;FYAVKCNTDRVLVRTLAALGTGFDCASREEIDIVMDLGVSAERIVYANPCKTRSFITHAKERNVSMMTFDSAEELAKVAQLHPQAKMILRIAVSDPTARCPLNLKFGADP
;
A
#
# COMPACT_ATOMS: atom_id res chain seq x y z
N PHE A 1 2.09 0.88 10.59
CA PHE A 1 1.13 1.42 9.61
C PHE A 1 -0.19 0.68 9.80
N TYR A 2 -1.31 1.39 9.92
CA TYR A 2 -2.65 0.82 10.07
C TYR A 2 -3.22 0.42 8.72
N ALA A 3 -3.70 -0.82 8.58
CA ALA A 3 -4.32 -1.31 7.36
C ALA A 3 -5.76 -0.79 7.22
N VAL A 4 -5.96 0.18 6.32
CA VAL A 4 -7.24 0.90 6.17
C VAL A 4 -8.39 -0.04 5.78
N LYS A 5 -8.11 -1.05 4.95
CA LYS A 5 -9.06 -2.12 4.57
C LYS A 5 -9.71 -2.85 5.75
N CYS A 6 -9.09 -2.84 6.94
CA CYS A 6 -9.67 -3.51 8.12
C CYS A 6 -10.90 -2.78 8.65
N ASN A 7 -10.88 -1.44 8.65
CA ASN A 7 -12.03 -0.59 8.95
C ASN A 7 -11.77 0.82 8.39
N THR A 8 -12.54 1.20 7.37
CA THR A 8 -12.41 2.46 6.63
C THR A 8 -13.13 3.63 7.29
N ASP A 9 -13.67 3.46 8.50
CA ASP A 9 -14.37 4.51 9.22
C ASP A 9 -13.49 5.77 9.39
N ARG A 10 -14.03 6.92 8.95
CA ARG A 10 -13.27 8.17 8.90
C ARG A 10 -12.93 8.70 10.29
N VAL A 11 -13.75 8.41 11.32
CA VAL A 11 -13.48 8.83 12.70
C VAL A 11 -12.30 8.03 13.26
N LEU A 12 -12.27 6.72 13.01
CA LEU A 12 -11.14 5.86 13.37
C LEU A 12 -9.85 6.32 12.69
N VAL A 13 -9.87 6.49 11.37
CA VAL A 13 -8.70 6.92 10.59
C VAL A 13 -8.21 8.29 11.08
N ARG A 14 -9.11 9.25 11.30
CA ARG A 14 -8.76 10.58 11.84
C ARG A 14 -8.15 10.50 13.23
N THR A 15 -8.68 9.64 14.10
CA THR A 15 -8.15 9.44 15.46
C THR A 15 -6.74 8.89 15.42
N LEU A 16 -6.50 7.84 14.61
CA LEU A 16 -5.18 7.25 14.41
C LEU A 16 -4.20 8.25 13.78
N ALA A 17 -4.67 9.07 12.85
CA ALA A 17 -3.87 10.11 12.20
C ALA A 17 -3.39 11.17 13.20
N ALA A 18 -4.27 11.60 14.12
CA ALA A 18 -3.96 12.54 15.19
C ALA A 18 -2.95 11.98 16.20
N LEU A 19 -2.94 10.66 16.41
CA LEU A 19 -1.95 9.94 17.21
C LEU A 19 -0.61 9.70 16.48
N GLY A 20 -0.46 10.20 15.25
CA GLY A 20 0.79 10.06 14.48
C GLY A 20 0.94 8.72 13.74
N THR A 21 -0.10 7.89 13.66
CA THR A 21 -0.03 6.60 12.97
C THR A 21 0.16 6.79 11.45
N GLY A 22 0.94 5.92 10.81
CA GLY A 22 0.99 5.79 9.34
C GLY A 22 -0.04 4.79 8.81
N PHE A 23 -0.32 4.79 7.51
CA PHE A 23 -1.41 4.02 6.91
C PHE A 23 -0.94 3.11 5.77
N ASP A 24 -1.35 1.85 5.84
CA ASP A 24 -1.26 0.88 4.75
C ASP A 24 -2.56 0.98 3.93
N CYS A 25 -2.41 1.44 2.68
CA CYS A 25 -3.49 1.54 1.71
C CYS A 25 -3.30 0.51 0.60
N ALA A 26 -4.39 -0.15 0.20
CA ALA A 26 -4.45 -1.16 -0.84
C ALA A 26 -5.18 -0.69 -2.11
N SER A 27 -5.84 0.46 -2.08
CA SER A 27 -6.56 1.04 -3.22
C SER A 27 -6.38 2.56 -3.32
N ARG A 28 -6.81 3.10 -4.47
CA ARG A 28 -6.88 4.54 -4.72
C ARG A 28 -7.78 5.24 -3.69
N GLU A 29 -8.94 4.65 -3.41
CA GLU A 29 -9.95 5.22 -2.52
C GLU A 29 -9.42 5.31 -1.08
N GLU A 30 -8.64 4.33 -0.64
CA GLU A 30 -8.02 4.36 0.69
C GLU A 30 -6.96 5.45 0.81
N ILE A 31 -6.15 5.66 -0.24
CA ILE A 31 -5.19 6.78 -0.30
C ILE A 31 -5.94 8.11 -0.20
N ASP A 32 -7.01 8.28 -0.98
CA ASP A 32 -7.81 9.50 -0.99
C ASP A 32 -8.43 9.76 0.40
N ILE A 33 -9.05 8.76 1.04
CA ILE A 33 -9.61 8.91 2.38
C ILE A 33 -8.56 9.39 3.39
N VAL A 34 -7.38 8.77 3.40
CA VAL A 34 -6.31 9.09 4.34
C VAL A 34 -5.76 10.49 4.09
N MET A 35 -5.52 10.86 2.84
CA MET A 35 -5.00 12.19 2.48
C MET A 35 -6.00 13.31 2.70
N ASP A 36 -7.29 13.08 2.42
CA ASP A 36 -8.37 14.05 2.67
C ASP A 36 -8.53 14.36 4.17
N LEU A 37 -8.02 13.49 5.04
CA LEU A 37 -7.96 13.70 6.49
C LEU A 37 -6.66 14.43 6.95
N GLY A 38 -5.87 14.93 6.00
CA GLY A 38 -4.67 15.74 6.27
C GLY A 38 -3.41 14.92 6.58
N VAL A 39 -3.39 13.63 6.26
CA VAL A 39 -2.21 12.77 6.44
C VAL A 39 -1.21 13.01 5.31
N SER A 40 0.05 13.25 5.67
CA SER A 40 1.15 13.40 4.70
C SER A 40 1.41 12.10 3.93
N ALA A 41 1.75 12.22 2.64
CA ALA A 41 2.05 11.06 1.79
C ALA A 41 3.21 10.20 2.31
N GLU A 42 4.16 10.80 3.05
CA GLU A 42 5.28 10.10 3.71
C GLU A 42 4.81 9.06 4.75
N ARG A 43 3.61 9.25 5.31
CA ARG A 43 2.99 8.33 6.26
C ARG A 43 2.10 7.29 5.58
N ILE A 44 2.16 7.15 4.26
CA ILE A 44 1.38 6.18 3.49
C ILE A 44 2.30 5.16 2.83
N VAL A 45 1.98 3.87 2.99
CA VAL A 45 2.53 2.77 2.19
C VAL A 45 1.42 2.25 1.29
N TYR A 46 1.64 2.23 -0.03
CA TYR A 46 0.75 1.51 -0.93
C TYR A 46 1.14 0.02 -0.93
N ALA A 47 0.60 -0.76 0.01
CA ALA A 47 1.07 -2.12 0.28
C ALA A 47 0.34 -3.24 -0.50
N ASN A 48 -0.35 -2.91 -1.59
CA ASN A 48 -0.82 -3.90 -2.55
C ASN A 48 0.32 -4.22 -3.55
N PRO A 49 0.82 -5.46 -3.62
CA PRO A 49 1.92 -5.80 -4.52
C PRO A 49 1.50 -5.84 -5.99
N CYS A 50 0.20 -5.94 -6.32
CA CYS A 50 -0.30 -5.98 -7.69
C CYS A 50 -1.30 -4.85 -7.95
N LYS A 51 -0.84 -3.78 -8.59
CA LYS A 51 -1.58 -2.52 -8.78
C LYS A 51 -1.98 -2.29 -10.23
N THR A 52 -3.13 -1.68 -10.43
CA THR A 52 -3.57 -1.20 -11.75
C THR A 52 -2.71 -0.01 -12.19
N ARG A 53 -2.41 0.11 -13.49
CA ARG A 53 -1.61 1.22 -14.04
C ARG A 53 -2.14 2.60 -13.63
N SER A 54 -3.45 2.82 -13.74
CA SER A 54 -4.10 4.07 -13.33
C SER A 54 -3.90 4.38 -11.84
N PHE A 55 -3.85 3.38 -10.98
CA PHE A 55 -3.66 3.56 -9.54
C PHE A 55 -2.21 3.87 -9.16
N ILE A 56 -1.24 3.37 -9.94
CA ILE A 56 0.17 3.77 -9.79
C ILE A 56 0.34 5.23 -10.20
N THR A 57 -0.28 5.65 -11.31
CA THR A 57 -0.29 7.06 -11.72
C THR A 57 -0.92 7.95 -10.65
N HIS A 58 -2.06 7.55 -10.09
CA HIS A 58 -2.69 8.28 -8.99
C HIS A 58 -1.79 8.39 -7.76
N ALA A 59 -1.12 7.31 -7.37
CA ALA A 59 -0.18 7.33 -6.24
C ALA A 59 0.96 8.33 -6.48
N LYS A 60 1.46 8.42 -7.71
CA LYS A 60 2.44 9.44 -8.12
C LYS A 60 1.89 10.86 -8.02
N GLU A 61 0.69 11.11 -8.55
CA GLU A 61 0.02 12.43 -8.48
C GLU A 61 -0.21 12.88 -7.03
N ARG A 62 -0.48 11.92 -6.14
CA ARG A 62 -0.62 12.11 -4.69
C ARG A 62 0.70 12.11 -3.92
N ASN A 63 1.84 12.01 -4.59
CA ASN A 63 3.19 11.92 -4.00
C ASN A 63 3.40 10.74 -3.02
N VAL A 64 2.60 9.69 -3.12
CA VAL A 64 2.81 8.44 -2.37
C VAL A 64 3.91 7.66 -3.06
N SER A 65 5.12 7.73 -2.51
CA SER A 65 6.30 7.10 -3.11
C SER A 65 6.55 5.67 -2.65
N MET A 66 6.10 5.27 -1.47
CA MET A 66 6.45 3.97 -0.88
C MET A 66 5.42 2.91 -1.28
N MET A 67 5.85 1.87 -1.99
CA MET A 67 4.96 0.87 -2.58
C MET A 67 5.54 -0.55 -2.48
N THR A 68 4.69 -1.56 -2.37
CA THR A 68 5.14 -2.97 -2.42
C THR A 68 5.10 -3.57 -3.82
N PHE A 69 5.86 -4.63 -4.03
CA PHE A 69 5.81 -5.50 -5.21
C PHE A 69 6.26 -6.91 -4.85
N ASP A 70 5.88 -7.89 -5.67
CA ASP A 70 6.33 -9.28 -5.57
C ASP A 70 6.63 -9.93 -6.94
N SER A 71 6.57 -9.15 -8.04
CA SER A 71 6.82 -9.64 -9.41
C SER A 71 7.62 -8.65 -10.26
N ALA A 72 8.33 -9.18 -11.26
CA ALA A 72 9.12 -8.37 -12.19
C ALA A 72 8.24 -7.47 -13.07
N GLU A 73 7.05 -7.96 -13.44
CA GLU A 73 6.05 -7.24 -14.22
C GLU A 73 5.56 -6.00 -13.46
N GLU A 74 5.36 -6.13 -12.15
CA GLU A 74 5.00 -4.98 -11.31
C GLU A 74 6.12 -3.96 -11.27
N LEU A 75 7.37 -4.41 -11.09
CA LEU A 75 8.53 -3.51 -11.07
C LEU A 75 8.68 -2.75 -12.41
N ALA A 76 8.51 -3.45 -13.54
CA ALA A 76 8.53 -2.83 -14.86
C ALA A 76 7.40 -1.80 -15.04
N LYS A 77 6.21 -2.11 -14.53
CA LYS A 77 5.05 -1.21 -14.56
C LYS A 77 5.29 0.06 -13.73
N VAL A 78 5.86 -0.08 -12.53
CA VAL A 78 6.20 1.06 -11.67
C VAL A 78 7.33 1.88 -12.28
N ALA A 79 8.37 1.26 -12.82
CA ALA A 79 9.48 1.98 -13.46
C ALA A 79 9.01 2.89 -14.62
N GLN A 80 7.98 2.47 -15.36
CA GLN A 80 7.39 3.28 -16.43
C GLN A 80 6.55 4.46 -15.91
N LEU A 81 5.76 4.24 -14.87
CA LEU A 81 4.72 5.19 -14.45
C LEU A 81 5.19 6.10 -13.30
N HIS A 82 5.87 5.53 -12.32
CA HIS A 82 6.37 6.18 -11.10
C HIS A 82 7.83 5.77 -10.80
N PRO A 83 8.80 6.22 -11.62
CA PRO A 83 10.20 5.80 -11.52
C PRO A 83 10.90 6.25 -10.23
N GLN A 84 10.33 7.21 -9.50
CA GLN A 84 10.85 7.70 -8.21
C GLN A 84 10.25 6.95 -7.02
N ALA A 85 9.38 5.96 -7.25
CA ALA A 85 8.83 5.13 -6.19
C ALA A 85 9.92 4.36 -5.45
N LYS A 86 9.78 4.30 -4.12
CA LYS A 86 10.59 3.49 -3.23
C LYS A 86 9.90 2.14 -3.07
N MET A 87 10.53 1.10 -3.63
CA MET A 87 9.95 -0.23 -3.71
C MET A 87 10.32 -1.08 -2.49
N ILE A 88 9.32 -1.79 -1.96
CA ILE A 88 9.46 -2.76 -0.88
C ILE A 88 9.14 -4.14 -1.46
N LEU A 89 10.12 -5.03 -1.52
CA LEU A 89 9.90 -6.42 -1.94
C LEU A 89 9.12 -7.16 -0.86
N ARG A 90 7.98 -7.75 -1.24
CA ARG A 90 7.22 -8.64 -0.38
C ARG A 90 7.67 -10.08 -0.62
N ILE A 91 8.13 -10.75 0.42
CA ILE A 91 8.54 -12.16 0.37
C ILE A 91 7.41 -13.08 0.81
N ALA A 92 7.39 -14.31 0.29
CA ALA A 92 6.47 -15.34 0.72
C ALA A 92 6.83 -15.81 2.14
N VAL A 93 5.81 -15.92 3.01
CA VAL A 93 5.97 -16.44 4.38
C VAL A 93 4.84 -17.43 4.66
N SER A 94 5.20 -18.69 4.91
CA SER A 94 4.24 -19.72 5.25
C SER A 94 3.99 -19.76 6.76
N ASP A 95 2.77 -19.44 7.17
CA ASP A 95 2.28 -19.65 8.52
C ASP A 95 1.07 -20.59 8.48
N PRO A 96 1.24 -21.88 8.82
CA PRO A 96 0.15 -22.86 8.79
C PRO A 96 -0.90 -22.63 9.89
N THR A 97 -0.62 -21.77 10.88
CA THR A 97 -1.57 -21.43 11.95
C THR A 97 -2.44 -20.22 11.61
N ALA A 98 -2.12 -19.50 10.53
CA ALA A 98 -2.86 -18.33 10.10
C ALA A 98 -4.28 -18.70 9.65
N ARG A 99 -5.29 -18.00 10.19
CA ARG A 99 -6.69 -18.14 9.76
C ARG A 99 -6.89 -17.81 8.27
N CYS A 100 -6.07 -16.92 7.72
CA CYS A 100 -6.10 -16.52 6.32
C CYS A 100 -4.66 -16.53 5.76
N PRO A 101 -4.21 -17.66 5.19
CA PRO A 101 -2.90 -17.74 4.57
C PRO A 101 -2.88 -16.93 3.27
N LEU A 102 -1.96 -15.96 3.18
CA LEU A 102 -1.83 -15.07 2.02
C LEU A 102 -0.67 -15.40 1.10
N ASN A 103 0.24 -16.28 1.52
CA ASN A 103 1.42 -16.67 0.75
C ASN A 103 1.09 -17.38 -0.56
N LEU A 104 -0.08 -18.03 -0.64
CA LEU A 104 -0.56 -18.64 -1.89
C LEU A 104 -0.86 -17.61 -2.99
N LYS A 105 -1.09 -16.35 -2.62
CA LYS A 105 -1.48 -15.28 -3.54
C LYS A 105 -0.42 -14.19 -3.69
N PHE A 106 0.36 -13.94 -2.64
CA PHE A 106 1.28 -12.81 -2.57
C PHE A 106 2.60 -13.19 -1.92
N GLY A 107 3.67 -12.58 -2.41
CA GLY A 107 5.04 -12.78 -1.92
C GLY A 107 5.90 -13.54 -2.91
N ALA A 108 7.12 -13.04 -3.13
CA ALA A 108 8.12 -13.69 -3.95
C ALA A 108 8.77 -14.86 -3.19
N ASP A 109 9.00 -15.97 -3.90
CA ASP A 109 9.80 -17.08 -3.41
C ASP A 109 11.30 -16.70 -3.39
N PRO A 110 12.12 -17.40 -2.57
CA PRO A 110 13.57 -17.17 -2.49
C PRO A 110 14.34 -17.44 -3.79
#